data_AF-A0A939W356-F1
#
_entry.id   AF-A0A939W356-F1
#
_cell.length_a   1.000
_cell.length_b   1.000
_cell.length_c   1.000
_cell.angle_alpha   90.00
_cell.angle_beta   90.00
_cell.angle_gamma   90.00
#
_symmetry.space_group_name_H-M   'P 1'
#
loop_
_entity.id
_entity.type
_entity.pdbx_description
1 polymer ?
#
loop_
_entity_poly.entity_id
_entity_poly.type
_entity_poly.pdbx_seq_one_letter_code
_entity_poly.pdbx_strand_id
1 'polypeptide(L)'
;TAGVTLVALCAVLGHVFSCFLGFKGGKAVATSIGVFLPLAFVPLLIAGLACLLVIWRTRFVSAGSLTLVAALPVLLCAFGLFQWLPLSLAVLALVTWRHKKNIARLRAGTEKPFLKKDQKPEA
;
A
#
# COMPACT_ATOMS: atom_id res chain seq x y z
N THR A 1 -19.42 12.08 3.67
CA THR A 1 -18.55 10.92 3.38
C THR A 1 -18.43 10.65 1.89
N ALA A 2 -19.53 10.52 1.14
CA ALA A 2 -19.51 10.19 -0.29
C ALA A 2 -18.60 11.08 -1.16
N GLY A 3 -18.65 12.41 -1.00
CA GLY A 3 -17.77 13.33 -1.74
C GLY A 3 -16.28 13.11 -1.45
N VAL A 4 -15.93 12.85 -0.19
CA VAL A 4 -14.55 12.57 0.23
C VAL A 4 -14.05 11.24 -0.34
N THR A 5 -14.92 10.21 -0.34
CA THR A 5 -14.62 8.92 -0.97
C THR A 5 -14.36 9.10 -2.47
N LEU A 6 -15.15 9.91 -3.16
CA LEU A 6 -15.01 10.13 -4.60
C LEU A 6 -13.70 10.88 -4.93
N VAL A 7 -13.37 11.93 -4.17
CA VAL A 7 -12.10 12.65 -4.31
C VAL A 7 -10.92 11.73 -4.03
N ALA A 8 -10.98 10.92 -2.97
CA ALA A 8 -9.94 9.96 -2.63
C ALA A 8 -9.74 8.91 -3.75
N LEU A 9 -10.83 8.37 -4.30
CA LEU A 9 -10.78 7.43 -5.42
C LEU A 9 -10.19 8.09 -6.67
N CYS A 10 -10.60 9.32 -7.01
CA CYS A 10 -10.02 10.06 -8.13
C CYS A 10 -8.52 10.29 -7.96
N ALA A 11 -8.06 10.65 -6.75
CA ALA A 11 -6.64 10.82 -6.48
C ALA A 11 -5.85 9.52 -6.64
N VAL A 12 -6.38 8.41 -6.11
CA VAL A 12 -5.76 7.09 -6.21
C VAL A 12 -5.74 6.60 -7.67
N LEU A 13 -6.86 6.75 -8.40
CA LEU A 13 -6.96 6.36 -9.81
C LEU A 13 -6.06 7.23 -10.69
N GLY A 14 -6.01 8.54 -10.48
CA GLY A 14 -5.12 9.45 -11.20
C GLY A 14 -3.64 9.11 -10.99
N HIS A 15 -3.26 8.59 -9.82
CA HIS A 15 -1.90 8.10 -9.59
C HIS A 15 -1.62 6.76 -10.28
N VAL A 16 -2.61 5.85 -10.34
CA VAL A 16 -2.46 4.54 -11.02
C VAL A 16 -2.53 4.67 -12.54
N PHE A 17 -3.33 5.60 -13.05
CA PHE A 17 -3.59 5.86 -14.46
C PHE A 17 -3.26 7.31 -14.78
N SER A 18 -2.03 7.72 -14.50
CA SER A 18 -1.59 9.09 -14.77
C SER A 18 -1.63 9.38 -16.27
N CYS A 19 -2.45 10.35 -16.67
CA CYS A 19 -2.57 10.80 -18.06
C CYS A 19 -1.21 11.28 -18.61
N PHE A 20 -0.39 11.89 -17.76
CA PHE A 20 0.94 12.42 -18.11
C PHE A 20 1.97 11.32 -18.42
N LEU A 21 1.74 10.09 -17.97
CA LEU A 21 2.63 8.94 -18.16
C LEU A 21 2.05 7.92 -19.16
N GLY A 22 1.08 8.33 -20.00
CA GLY A 22 0.41 7.44 -20.95
C GLY A 22 -0.36 6.33 -20.26
N PHE A 23 -1.09 6.66 -19.18
CA PHE A 23 -1.87 5.73 -18.35
C PHE A 23 -1.04 4.64 -17.64
N LYS A 24 0.28 4.81 -17.55
CA LYS A 24 1.18 3.93 -16.80
C LYS A 24 1.58 4.59 -15.48
N GLY A 25 0.79 4.36 -14.43
CA GLY A 25 1.06 4.93 -13.11
C GLY A 25 1.69 3.96 -12.10
N GLY A 26 1.80 4.43 -10.86
CA GLY A 26 2.47 3.74 -9.77
C GLY A 26 1.64 2.62 -9.10
N LYS A 27 2.07 2.24 -7.90
CA LYS A 27 1.43 1.22 -7.05
C LYS A 27 0.46 1.80 -6.01
N ALA A 28 0.30 3.13 -5.98
CA ALA A 28 -0.61 3.90 -5.13
C ALA A 28 -0.44 3.78 -3.61
N VAL A 29 0.66 3.20 -3.10
CA VAL A 29 0.89 3.03 -1.66
C VAL A 29 1.00 4.39 -0.95
N ALA A 30 1.83 5.30 -1.45
CA ALA A 30 2.01 6.63 -0.87
C ALA A 30 0.71 7.47 -0.94
N THR A 31 -0.02 7.38 -2.06
CA THR A 31 -1.32 8.04 -2.21
C THR A 31 -2.34 7.52 -1.21
N SER A 32 -2.35 6.20 -0.96
CA SER A 32 -3.23 5.59 0.05
C SER A 32 -2.93 6.12 1.45
N ILE A 33 -1.65 6.21 1.82
CA ILE A 33 -1.23 6.80 3.10
C ILE A 33 -1.73 8.25 3.19
N GLY A 34 -1.53 9.06 2.14
CA GLY A 34 -2.00 10.46 2.12
C GLY A 34 -3.51 10.60 2.25
N VAL A 35 -4.28 9.68 1.65
CA VAL A 35 -5.75 9.65 1.78
C VAL A 35 -6.17 9.28 3.20
N PHE A 36 -5.57 8.27 3.82
CA PHE A 36 -5.98 7.80 5.15
C PHE A 36 -5.43 8.65 6.29
N LEU A 37 -4.42 9.49 6.05
CA LEU A 37 -3.80 10.32 7.08
C LEU A 37 -4.81 11.28 7.76
N PRO A 38 -5.62 12.07 7.02
CA PRO A 38 -6.66 12.90 7.64
C PRO A 38 -7.92 12.12 8.02
N LEU A 39 -8.17 10.93 7.44
CA LEU A 39 -9.42 10.19 7.64
C LEU A 39 -9.39 9.23 8.82
N ALA A 40 -8.22 8.63 9.08
CA ALA A 40 -8.04 7.54 10.03
C ALA A 40 -6.58 7.48 10.51
N PHE A 41 -6.12 8.55 11.16
CA PHE A 41 -4.73 8.71 11.60
C PHE A 41 -4.25 7.54 12.49
N VAL A 42 -5.02 7.17 13.51
CA VAL A 42 -4.63 6.09 14.45
C VAL A 42 -4.59 4.72 13.77
N PRO A 43 -5.64 4.27 13.04
CA PRO A 43 -5.57 3.04 12.25
C PRO A 43 -4.40 3.02 11.25
N LEU A 44 -4.15 4.14 10.56
CA LEU A 44 -3.05 4.25 9.62
C LEU A 44 -1.70 4.12 10.30
N LEU A 45 -1.51 4.72 11.47
CA LEU A 45 -0.26 4.64 12.22
C LEU A 45 0.03 3.19 12.63
N ILE A 46 -0.97 2.47 13.15
CA ILE A 46 -0.82 1.04 13.50
C ILE A 46 -0.52 0.21 12.26
N ALA A 47 -1.23 0.42 11.16
CA ALA A 47 -0.96 -0.25 9.89
C ALA A 47 0.44 0.06 9.35
N GLY A 48 0.90 1.30 9.53
CA GLY A 48 2.24 1.78 9.16
C GLY A 48 3.34 1.11 9.98
N LEU A 49 3.14 0.94 11.29
CA LEU A 49 4.05 0.19 12.14
C LEU A 49 4.12 -1.29 11.74
N ALA A 50 2.97 -1.91 11.45
CA ALA A 50 2.92 -3.28 10.96
C ALA A 50 3.65 -3.43 9.61
N CYS A 51 3.48 -2.46 8.70
CA CYS A 51 4.22 -2.38 7.44
C CYS A 51 5.73 -2.34 7.69
N LEU A 52 6.20 -1.45 8.56
CA LEU A 52 7.62 -1.31 8.88
C LEU A 52 8.20 -2.57 9.51
N LEU A 53 7.45 -3.21 10.41
CA LEU A 53 7.83 -4.48 11.03
C LEU A 53 8.00 -5.59 9.98
N VAL A 54 7.07 -5.70 9.04
CA VAL A 54 7.15 -6.68 7.95
C VAL A 54 8.33 -6.38 7.04
N ILE A 55 8.59 -5.12 6.69
CA ILE A 55 9.75 -4.74 5.88
C ILE A 55 11.05 -5.07 6.61
N TRP A 56 11.12 -4.80 7.91
CA TRP A 56 12.30 -5.10 8.71
C TRP A 56 12.58 -6.61 8.76
N ARG A 57 11.53 -7.44 8.89
CA ARG A 57 11.65 -8.89 8.96
C ARG A 57 11.92 -9.55 7.62
N THR A 58 11.21 -9.12 6.57
CA THR A 58 11.25 -9.76 5.23
C THR A 58 12.22 -9.10 4.27
N ARG A 59 12.68 -7.88 4.55
CA ARG A 59 13.47 -7.02 3.65
C ARG A 59 12.77 -6.69 2.33
N PHE A 60 11.46 -6.96 2.21
CA PHE A 60 10.67 -6.71 1.00
C PHE A 60 9.65 -5.59 1.22
N VAL A 61 9.83 -4.45 0.53
CA VAL A 61 8.89 -3.31 0.54
C VAL A 61 7.53 -3.71 -0.02
N SER A 62 7.51 -4.65 -0.97
CA SER A 62 6.29 -5.24 -1.53
C SER A 62 5.43 -5.91 -0.46
N ALA A 63 6.03 -6.67 0.45
CA ALA A 63 5.32 -7.38 1.52
C ALA A 63 4.77 -6.40 2.59
N GLY A 64 5.57 -5.40 2.95
CA GLY A 64 5.12 -4.33 3.85
C GLY A 64 3.92 -3.57 3.29
N SER A 65 3.99 -3.17 2.02
CA SER A 65 2.91 -2.43 1.37
C SER A 65 1.60 -3.23 1.33
N LEU A 66 1.65 -4.53 1.04
CA LEU A 66 0.48 -5.41 1.10
C LEU A 66 -0.09 -5.51 2.52
N THR A 67 0.80 -5.61 3.52
CA THR A 67 0.40 -5.65 4.94
C THR A 67 -0.30 -4.36 5.35
N LEU A 68 0.23 -3.20 4.96
CA LEU A 68 -0.37 -1.89 5.23
C LEU A 68 -1.83 -1.84 4.75
N VAL A 69 -2.06 -2.19 3.49
CA VAL A 69 -3.40 -2.04 2.90
C VAL A 69 -4.36 -3.14 3.37
N ALA A 70 -3.85 -4.33 3.72
CA ALA A 70 -4.66 -5.40 4.32
C ALA A 70 -5.03 -5.12 5.78
N ALA A 71 -4.16 -4.46 6.55
CA ALA A 71 -4.42 -4.10 7.94
C ALA A 71 -5.43 -2.96 8.08
N LEU A 72 -5.47 -2.02 7.13
CA LEU A 72 -6.38 -0.86 7.17
C LEU A 72 -7.86 -1.23 7.35
N PRO A 73 -8.50 -2.11 6.55
CA PRO A 73 -9.92 -2.42 6.75
C PRO A 73 -10.19 -3.11 8.09
N VAL A 74 -9.27 -3.97 8.56
CA VAL A 74 -9.38 -4.64 9.87
C VAL A 74 -9.33 -3.61 11.00
N LEU A 75 -8.38 -2.68 10.95
CA LEU A 75 -8.24 -1.63 11.95
C LEU A 75 -9.39 -0.63 11.89
N LEU A 76 -9.90 -0.29 10.70
CA LEU A 76 -11.08 0.57 10.58
C LEU A 76 -12.32 -0.08 11.24
N CYS A 77 -12.52 -1.39 11.08
CA CYS A 77 -13.57 -2.11 11.80
C CYS A 77 -13.35 -2.11 13.32
N ALA A 78 -12.12 -2.35 13.78
CA ALA A 78 -11.78 -2.37 15.21
C ALA A 78 -12.01 -1.01 15.90
N PHE A 79 -11.79 0.10 15.18
CA PHE A 79 -12.02 1.46 15.67
C PHE A 79 -13.43 2.00 15.38
N GLY A 80 -14.34 1.19 14.82
CA GLY A 80 -15.72 1.60 14.52
C GLY A 80 -15.87 2.59 13.36
N LEU A 81 -14.84 2.75 12.52
CA LEU A 81 -14.78 3.69 11.41
C LEU A 81 -15.37 3.11 10.12
N PHE A 82 -16.55 2.49 10.21
CA PHE A 82 -17.21 1.77 9.10
C PHE A 82 -17.49 2.65 7.87
N GLN A 83 -17.64 3.96 8.06
CA GLN A 83 -17.84 4.93 6.98
C GLN A 83 -16.70 4.96 5.95
N TRP A 84 -15.47 4.57 6.34
CA TRP A 84 -14.30 4.54 5.46
C TRP A 84 -13.99 3.12 4.93
N LEU A 85 -14.74 2.11 5.37
CA LEU A 85 -14.54 0.72 4.97
C LEU A 85 -14.66 0.51 3.45
N PRO A 86 -15.66 1.09 2.73
CA PRO A 86 -15.74 0.93 1.28
C PRO A 86 -14.52 1.50 0.55
N LEU A 87 -14.01 2.65 1.01
CA LEU A 87 -12.81 3.27 0.46
C LEU A 87 -11.58 2.38 0.69
N SER A 88 -11.44 1.85 1.91
CA SER A 88 -10.33 0.96 2.27
C SER A 88 -10.33 -0.33 1.47
N LEU A 89 -11.49 -0.95 1.26
CA LEU A 89 -11.64 -2.14 0.43
C LEU A 89 -11.32 -1.86 -1.04
N ALA A 90 -11.76 -0.71 -1.58
CA ALA A 90 -11.42 -0.30 -2.94
C ALA A 90 -9.90 -0.11 -3.12
N VAL A 91 -9.25 0.55 -2.15
CA VAL A 91 -7.79 0.74 -2.15
C VAL A 91 -7.08 -0.61 -2.00
N LEU A 92 -7.54 -1.51 -1.13
CA LEU A 92 -6.99 -2.87 -0.99
C LEU A 92 -7.07 -3.65 -2.30
N ALA A 93 -8.22 -3.64 -2.97
CA ALA A 93 -8.40 -4.32 -4.24
C ALA A 93 -7.45 -3.76 -5.31
N LEU A 94 -7.36 -2.43 -5.42
CA LEU A 94 -6.53 -1.76 -6.43
C LEU A 94 -5.03 -1.99 -6.17
N VAL A 95 -4.56 -1.78 -4.94
CA VAL A 95 -3.14 -1.95 -4.59
C VAL A 95 -2.72 -3.41 -4.75
N THR A 96 -3.56 -4.36 -4.33
CA THR A 96 -3.33 -5.80 -4.53
C THR A 96 -3.25 -6.13 -6.02
N TRP A 97 -4.16 -5.59 -6.84
CA TRP A 97 -4.13 -5.78 -8.30
C TRP A 97 -2.85 -5.24 -8.94
N ARG A 98 -2.40 -4.05 -8.52
CA ARG A 98 -1.12 -3.47 -8.97
C ARG A 98 0.09 -4.26 -8.49
N HIS A 99 -0.01 -4.96 -7.36
CA HIS A 99 1.04 -5.81 -6.82
C HIS A 99 1.06 -7.23 -7.38
N LYS A 100 0.17 -7.63 -8.31
CA LYS A 100 0.15 -9.00 -8.87
C LYS A 100 1.53 -9.52 -9.31
N LYS A 101 2.33 -8.69 -10.01
CA LYS A 101 3.70 -9.06 -10.43
C LYS A 101 4.66 -9.20 -9.25
N ASN A 102 4.53 -8.37 -8.22
CA ASN A 102 5.33 -8.45 -7.00
C ASN A 102 4.98 -9.70 -6.19
N ILE A 103 3.69 -10.03 -6.07
CA ILE A 103 3.20 -11.24 -5.39
C ILE A 103 3.74 -12.49 -6.11
N ALA A 104 3.72 -12.50 -7.44
CA ALA A 104 4.31 -13.60 -8.22
C ALA A 104 5.81 -13.76 -7.94
N ARG A 105 6.58 -12.66 -7.87
CA ARG A 105 8.02 -12.68 -7.52
C ARG A 105 8.29 -13.13 -6.09
N LEU A 106 7.45 -12.71 -5.14
CA LEU A 106 7.52 -13.17 -3.74
C LEU A 106 7.31 -14.68 -3.64
N ARG A 107 6.29 -15.22 -4.33
CA ARG A 107 6.03 -16.67 -4.40
C ARG A 107 7.15 -17.44 -5.07
N ALA A 108 7.78 -16.85 -6.09
CA ALA A 108 8.90 -17.45 -6.79
C ALA A 108 10.26 -17.25 -6.08
N GLY A 109 10.32 -16.54 -4.95
CA GLY A 109 11.58 -16.21 -4.27
C GLY A 109 12.53 -15.30 -5.08
N THR A 110 12.04 -14.65 -6.13
CA THR A 110 12.83 -13.80 -7.05
C THR A 110 12.64 -12.30 -6.79
N GLU A 111 11.98 -11.94 -5.69
CA GLU A 111 11.83 -10.54 -5.28
C GLU A 111 13.19 -9.97 -4.85
N LYS A 112 13.47 -8.74 -5.29
CA LYS A 112 14.73 -8.05 -5.00
C LYS A 112 14.63 -7.37 -3.63
N PRO A 113 15.35 -7.84 -2.60
CA PRO A 113 15.32 -7.20 -1.30
C PRO A 113 15.71 -5.72 -1.41
N PHE A 114 15.06 -4.88 -0.61
CA PHE A 114 15.27 -3.43 -0.64
C PHE A 114 16.66 -3.05 -0.13
N LEU A 115 17.22 -3.82 0.81
CA LEU A 115 18.63 -3.69 1.17
C LEU A 115 19.50 -4.52 0.21
N LYS A 116 20.33 -3.82 -0.55
CA LYS A 116 21.46 -4.41 -1.26
C LYS A 116 22.41 -4.98 -0.19
N LYS A 117 22.76 -6.27 -0.26
CA LYS A 117 23.99 -6.72 0.41
C LYS A 117 25.13 -5.96 -0.26
N ASP A 118 25.89 -5.18 0.51
CA ASP A 118 27.17 -4.67 0.03
C ASP A 118 27.98 -5.86 -0.45
N GLN A 119 28.18 -5.96 -1.77
CA GLN A 119 29.14 -6.89 -2.34
C GLN A 119 30.50 -6.37 -1.89
N LYS A 120 31.08 -7.03 -0.88
CA LYS A 120 32.47 -6.85 -0.50
C LYS A 120 33.30 -7.05 -1.78
N PRO A 121 34.13 -6.08 -2.21
CA PRO A 121 34.98 -6.29 -3.37
C PRO A 121 35.88 -7.48 -3.07
N GLU A 122 35.82 -8.49 -3.93
CA GLU A 122 36.76 -9.62 -3.93
C GLU A 122 38.14 -9.02 -4.19
N ALA A 123 39.05 -9.23 -3.25
CA ALA A 123 40.42 -8.73 -3.27
C ALA A 123 41.31 -9.59 -4.17
#